data_AF-A0AAW0PPW7-F1
#
_entry.id   AF-A0AAW0PPW7-F1
#
_cell.length_a   1.000
_cell.length_b   1.000
_cell.length_c   1.000
_cell.angle_alpha   90.00
_cell.angle_beta   90.00
_cell.angle_gamma   90.00
#
_symmetry.space_group_name_H-M   'P 1'
#
loop_
_entity.id
_entity.type
_entity.pdbx_description
1 polymer ?
#
loop_
_entity_poly.entity_id
_entity_poly.type
_entity_poly.pdbx_seq_one_letter_code
_entity_poly.pdbx_strand_id
1 'polypeptide(L)'
;MEDAIKEVSEKDHSENASFICVILSHGDENKIYGIDDYTDLHKLTGFLKGTKCKSLIGKPKLFFIQACRGQKFDDGVPLRDCVDADPTPSPPKLPVEADFLYAYGTAKGYYAWRNEEKGSWFIQTLCEKLLELRNQELMHILTSVNRKVAYEFESSQGQHKEIPCVTSLLTKLFYFPKTLPQQRIMADEKQLKNDQPSSLDSVDVAQITMEDRSVKASSTVPGTEDDCVYKMDYGNVGRCVIINNKTFTSGLETRLGTDVDQAALQKTFEDLGYKVDVHNDLTKNQMKSVLKEVSEEDHSQNSSFVCVILSHGTDDKIHGTDKSVKLDSLTEYFKGKECLSLFGKPKLFFLQACRGKKFDEGLDRDVLEASPLPTRKKLPVEADFLYAYATAPGHVAWRNHEKGSWFIQSLCEILPKHKHRELMHILIRVNRKVAFDYESSKTKQKEIPCITCMLTKEFYFPK
;
A
#
# COMPACT_ATOMS: atom_id res chain seq x y z
N MET A 1 14.85 -20.20 5.29
CA MET A 1 13.56 -19.76 4.69
C MET A 1 13.65 -19.62 3.17
N GLU A 2 14.70 -18.98 2.64
CA GLU A 2 14.83 -18.64 1.21
C GLU A 2 14.68 -19.84 0.26
N ASP A 3 15.30 -20.98 0.58
CA ASP A 3 15.29 -22.16 -0.28
C ASP A 3 13.87 -22.71 -0.54
N ALA A 4 12.95 -22.60 0.41
CA ALA A 4 11.56 -23.02 0.21
C ALA A 4 10.83 -22.11 -0.80
N ILE A 5 11.08 -20.79 -0.76
CA ILE A 5 10.52 -19.85 -1.74
C ILE A 5 11.19 -20.02 -3.12
N LYS A 6 12.49 -20.35 -3.14
CA LYS A 6 13.23 -20.67 -4.36
C LYS A 6 12.72 -21.97 -5.00
N GLU A 7 12.60 -23.06 -4.26
CA GLU A 7 12.06 -24.34 -4.74
C GLU A 7 10.63 -24.17 -5.26
N VAL A 8 9.80 -23.35 -4.57
CA VAL A 8 8.47 -22.99 -5.06
C VAL A 8 8.54 -22.15 -6.35
N SER A 9 9.52 -21.27 -6.52
CA SER A 9 9.70 -20.49 -7.77
C SER A 9 10.13 -21.33 -8.98
N GLU A 10 10.75 -22.48 -8.75
CA GLU A 10 11.22 -23.42 -9.77
C GLU A 10 10.11 -24.38 -10.25
N LYS A 11 8.96 -24.44 -9.57
CA LYS A 11 7.78 -25.23 -9.96
C LYS A 11 6.98 -24.52 -11.07
N ASP A 12 6.26 -25.32 -11.87
CA ASP A 12 5.30 -24.75 -12.81
C ASP A 12 4.01 -24.32 -12.08
N HIS A 13 3.57 -23.09 -12.36
CA HIS A 13 2.37 -22.47 -11.83
C HIS A 13 1.35 -22.16 -12.94
N SER A 14 1.52 -22.73 -14.14
CA SER A 14 0.71 -22.40 -15.32
C SER A 14 -0.79 -22.64 -15.12
N GLU A 15 -1.18 -23.67 -14.37
CA GLU A 15 -2.56 -23.98 -13.99
C GLU A 15 -3.09 -23.17 -12.79
N ASN A 16 -2.23 -22.46 -12.06
CA ASN A 16 -2.62 -21.69 -10.87
C ASN A 16 -3.17 -20.31 -11.28
N ALA A 17 -4.26 -19.88 -10.65
CA ALA A 17 -4.80 -18.52 -10.87
C ALA A 17 -3.96 -17.43 -10.17
N SER A 18 -3.25 -17.79 -9.09
CA SER A 18 -2.52 -16.88 -8.20
C SER A 18 -1.47 -17.63 -7.40
N PHE A 19 -0.46 -16.90 -6.92
CA PHE A 19 0.41 -17.36 -5.83
C PHE A 19 0.03 -16.66 -4.52
N ILE A 20 0.06 -17.39 -3.40
CA ILE A 20 -0.20 -16.86 -2.05
C ILE A 20 0.89 -17.38 -1.10
N CYS A 21 1.47 -16.47 -0.31
CA CYS A 21 2.39 -16.79 0.78
C CYS A 21 1.92 -16.10 2.06
N VAL A 22 1.93 -16.85 3.18
CA VAL A 22 1.70 -16.31 4.52
C VAL A 22 3.00 -16.47 5.30
N ILE A 23 3.52 -15.37 5.85
CA ILE A 23 4.77 -15.33 6.61
C ILE A 23 4.44 -14.89 8.03
N LEU A 24 4.64 -15.80 8.98
CA LEU A 24 4.46 -15.55 10.41
C LEU A 24 5.83 -15.67 11.08
N SER A 25 6.43 -14.56 11.47
CA SER A 25 7.72 -14.58 12.18
C SER A 25 7.92 -13.32 13.02
N HIS A 26 9.05 -13.24 13.71
CA HIS A 26 9.61 -11.95 14.09
C HIS A 26 10.21 -11.28 12.85
N GLY A 27 10.30 -9.95 12.89
CA GLY A 27 10.89 -9.16 11.82
C GLY A 27 11.35 -7.81 12.33
N ASP A 28 11.99 -7.09 11.42
CA ASP A 28 12.48 -5.72 11.58
C ASP A 28 12.48 -5.04 10.19
N GLU A 29 13.05 -3.83 10.06
CA GLU A 29 13.61 -3.16 8.88
C GLU A 29 13.73 -3.97 7.56
N ASN A 30 12.59 -4.39 6.98
CA ASN A 30 12.45 -5.29 5.81
C ASN A 30 13.05 -6.71 5.99
N LYS A 31 13.46 -7.04 7.21
CA LYS A 31 14.03 -8.30 7.64
C LYS A 31 12.94 -9.22 8.17
N ILE A 32 12.91 -10.45 7.68
CA ILE A 32 12.10 -11.55 8.23
C ILE A 32 13.09 -12.52 8.87
N TYR A 33 12.95 -12.79 10.16
CA TYR A 33 13.82 -13.76 10.85
C TYR A 33 13.43 -15.20 10.47
N GLY A 34 14.43 -16.00 10.13
CA GLY A 34 14.37 -17.45 10.18
C GLY A 34 14.71 -17.98 11.57
N ILE A 35 15.08 -19.26 11.64
CA ILE A 35 15.63 -19.91 12.86
C ILE A 35 17.17 -19.81 12.92
N ASP A 36 17.75 -19.36 11.83
CA ASP A 36 19.16 -19.41 11.44
C ASP A 36 19.74 -17.99 11.35
N ASP A 37 19.15 -17.14 10.49
CA ASP A 37 19.44 -15.71 10.38
C ASP A 37 18.20 -15.00 9.78
N TYR A 38 18.27 -13.70 9.52
CA TYR A 38 17.24 -12.96 8.79
C TYR A 38 17.44 -12.98 7.27
N THR A 39 16.33 -12.79 6.55
CA THR A 39 16.31 -12.60 5.10
C THR A 39 15.55 -11.33 4.72
N ASP A 40 15.91 -10.71 3.61
CA ASP A 40 15.25 -9.53 3.07
C ASP A 40 14.02 -9.92 2.23
N LEU A 41 12.89 -9.24 2.43
CA LEU A 41 11.65 -9.52 1.69
C LEU A 41 11.78 -9.33 0.16
N HIS A 42 12.61 -8.40 -0.33
CA HIS A 42 12.91 -8.23 -1.75
C HIS A 42 13.77 -9.38 -2.29
N LYS A 43 14.63 -9.98 -1.46
CA LYS A 43 15.39 -11.19 -1.80
C LYS A 43 14.46 -12.40 -1.95
N LEU A 44 13.56 -12.62 -0.99
CA LEU A 44 12.50 -13.65 -1.06
C LEU A 44 11.59 -13.47 -2.27
N THR A 45 10.94 -12.31 -2.40
CA THR A 45 10.00 -12.05 -3.49
C THR A 45 10.68 -11.95 -4.85
N GLY A 46 11.98 -11.62 -4.87
CA GLY A 46 12.85 -11.63 -6.03
C GLY A 46 13.00 -12.99 -6.72
N PHE A 47 12.65 -14.11 -6.08
CA PHE A 47 12.52 -15.42 -6.73
C PHE A 47 11.24 -15.54 -7.57
N LEU A 48 10.17 -14.84 -7.19
CA LEU A 48 8.84 -14.95 -7.81
C LEU A 48 8.53 -13.81 -8.80
N LYS A 49 9.48 -12.88 -9.00
CA LYS A 49 9.45 -11.90 -10.09
C LYS A 49 9.46 -12.65 -11.44
N GLY A 50 8.74 -12.14 -12.43
CA GLY A 50 8.55 -12.82 -13.73
C GLY A 50 9.84 -13.09 -14.53
N THR A 51 10.94 -12.44 -14.12
CA THR A 51 12.30 -12.62 -14.65
C THR A 51 12.97 -13.92 -14.18
N LYS A 52 12.52 -14.49 -13.05
CA LYS A 52 12.99 -15.80 -12.52
C LYS A 52 11.89 -16.86 -12.57
N CYS A 53 10.64 -16.51 -12.21
CA CYS A 53 9.49 -17.41 -12.27
C CYS A 53 8.53 -17.04 -13.42
N LYS A 54 8.78 -17.57 -14.62
CA LYS A 54 8.02 -17.24 -15.85
C LYS A 54 6.54 -17.61 -15.76
N SER A 55 6.19 -18.71 -15.09
CA SER A 55 4.82 -19.23 -14.94
C SER A 55 3.89 -18.34 -14.08
N LEU A 56 4.45 -17.35 -13.35
CA LEU A 56 3.72 -16.34 -12.59
C LEU A 56 3.66 -14.95 -13.27
N ILE A 57 4.07 -14.81 -14.54
CA ILE A 57 3.93 -13.55 -15.29
C ILE A 57 2.44 -13.19 -15.45
N GLY A 58 2.09 -11.94 -15.10
CA GLY A 58 0.70 -11.46 -15.15
C GLY A 58 -0.25 -12.13 -14.16
N LYS A 59 0.26 -12.94 -13.22
CA LYS A 59 -0.51 -13.60 -12.16
C LYS A 59 -0.30 -12.89 -10.82
N PRO A 60 -1.35 -12.66 -10.02
CA PRO A 60 -1.25 -12.02 -8.70
C PRO A 60 -0.44 -12.86 -7.72
N LYS A 61 0.45 -12.20 -6.98
CA LYS A 61 1.34 -12.76 -5.95
C LYS A 61 1.03 -12.07 -4.63
N LEU A 62 0.30 -12.74 -3.75
CA LEU A 62 -0.21 -12.18 -2.50
C LEU A 62 0.67 -12.61 -1.33
N PHE A 63 1.19 -11.64 -0.57
CA PHE A 63 1.98 -11.87 0.63
C PHE A 63 1.25 -11.31 1.86
N PHE A 64 0.96 -12.18 2.82
CA PHE A 64 0.36 -11.81 4.11
C PHE A 64 1.41 -11.97 5.20
N ILE A 65 1.87 -10.87 5.79
CA ILE A 65 3.10 -10.84 6.60
C ILE A 65 2.80 -10.32 8.01
N GLN A 66 2.88 -11.20 9.01
CA GLN A 66 2.90 -10.82 10.41
C GLN A 66 4.36 -10.73 10.88
N ALA A 67 4.89 -9.51 10.86
CA ALA A 67 6.26 -9.16 11.28
C ALA A 67 6.38 -7.62 11.48
N CYS A 68 7.37 -7.14 12.24
CA CYS A 68 7.67 -5.70 12.40
C CYS A 68 8.41 -5.12 11.16
N ARG A 69 8.58 -3.79 11.05
CA ARG A 69 8.95 -3.12 9.77
C ARG A 69 9.73 -1.81 9.88
N GLY A 70 10.56 -1.49 8.87
CA GLY A 70 11.41 -0.29 8.80
C GLY A 70 11.88 0.12 7.37
N GLN A 71 13.07 0.74 7.22
CA GLN A 71 13.54 1.47 6.02
C GLN A 71 15.04 1.39 5.60
N LYS A 72 15.40 0.41 4.73
CA LYS A 72 16.40 0.56 3.62
C LYS A 72 16.36 -0.63 2.63
N PHE A 73 16.88 -0.45 1.40
CA PHE A 73 17.06 -1.42 0.28
C PHE A 73 18.20 -0.87 -0.65
N ASP A 74 18.62 -1.36 -1.83
CA ASP A 74 18.32 -2.49 -2.77
C ASP A 74 19.59 -2.70 -3.67
N ASP A 75 19.60 -3.57 -4.72
CA ASP A 75 20.52 -3.45 -5.89
C ASP A 75 20.07 -4.18 -7.16
N GLY A 76 20.41 -3.67 -8.36
CA GLY A 76 19.79 -4.06 -9.65
C GLY A 76 20.74 -4.58 -10.75
N VAL A 77 20.23 -5.47 -11.63
CA VAL A 77 21.01 -6.19 -12.67
C VAL A 77 20.21 -6.31 -14.00
N PRO A 78 20.82 -6.16 -15.19
CA PRO A 78 20.15 -6.30 -16.49
C PRO A 78 19.90 -7.77 -16.91
N LEU A 79 19.06 -7.95 -17.93
CA LEU A 79 18.77 -9.25 -18.56
C LEU A 79 19.34 -9.34 -19.99
N ARG A 80 19.54 -10.57 -20.46
CA ARG A 80 19.76 -10.96 -21.86
C ARG A 80 18.71 -11.97 -22.30
N ASP A 81 18.52 -12.07 -23.60
CA ASP A 81 17.43 -12.78 -24.25
C ASP A 81 17.58 -14.31 -24.22
N CYS A 82 16.44 -15.00 -24.35
CA CYS A 82 16.37 -16.35 -24.90
C CYS A 82 15.15 -16.49 -25.82
N VAL A 83 15.38 -17.15 -26.96
CA VAL A 83 14.43 -17.49 -28.03
C VAL A 83 13.34 -18.48 -27.52
N ASP A 84 12.20 -18.72 -28.17
CA ASP A 84 11.83 -18.72 -29.60
C ASP A 84 10.42 -18.14 -29.91
N ALA A 85 10.06 -18.11 -31.22
CA ALA A 85 8.72 -18.03 -31.84
C ALA A 85 8.30 -16.73 -32.57
N ASP A 86 7.42 -16.93 -33.57
CA ASP A 86 7.13 -16.11 -34.77
C ASP A 86 6.45 -14.73 -34.55
N PRO A 87 6.42 -13.83 -35.57
CA PRO A 87 6.07 -12.42 -35.43
C PRO A 87 4.55 -12.16 -35.34
N THR A 88 3.97 -12.52 -34.20
CA THR A 88 2.77 -11.84 -33.70
C THR A 88 3.12 -10.44 -33.16
N PRO A 89 2.18 -9.48 -33.07
CA PRO A 89 2.44 -8.22 -32.36
C PRO A 89 2.82 -8.54 -30.92
N SER A 90 4.08 -8.23 -30.55
CA SER A 90 4.72 -8.77 -29.34
C SER A 90 3.86 -8.59 -28.09
N PRO A 91 3.64 -9.64 -27.27
CA PRO A 91 2.76 -9.57 -26.11
C PRO A 91 3.18 -8.44 -25.15
N PRO A 92 2.21 -7.74 -24.52
CA PRO A 92 2.48 -6.51 -23.79
C PRO A 92 3.45 -6.75 -22.61
N LYS A 93 4.63 -6.15 -22.71
CA LYS A 93 5.67 -6.22 -21.66
C LYS A 93 5.15 -5.57 -20.37
N LEU A 94 5.15 -6.34 -19.28
CA LEU A 94 4.79 -5.87 -17.95
C LEU A 94 6.02 -5.34 -17.18
N PRO A 95 5.84 -4.37 -16.26
CA PRO A 95 6.81 -4.03 -15.23
C PRO A 95 7.18 -5.25 -14.36
N VAL A 96 8.43 -5.33 -13.90
CA VAL A 96 8.95 -6.49 -13.15
C VAL A 96 8.25 -6.69 -11.79
N GLU A 97 7.88 -5.58 -11.13
CA GLU A 97 7.17 -5.57 -9.84
C GLU A 97 5.63 -5.64 -9.99
N ALA A 98 5.10 -5.83 -11.20
CA ALA A 98 3.65 -5.84 -11.42
C ALA A 98 2.96 -7.09 -10.85
N ASP A 99 1.70 -6.91 -10.44
CA ASP A 99 0.83 -7.93 -9.88
C ASP A 99 1.35 -8.57 -8.56
N PHE A 100 2.14 -7.82 -7.77
CA PHE A 100 2.39 -8.12 -6.36
C PHE A 100 1.42 -7.38 -5.43
N LEU A 101 1.08 -7.99 -4.29
CA LEU A 101 0.41 -7.34 -3.16
C LEU A 101 1.03 -7.84 -1.85
N TYR A 102 1.28 -6.90 -0.94
CA TYR A 102 1.81 -7.15 0.39
C TYR A 102 0.85 -6.57 1.43
N ALA A 103 0.22 -7.41 2.24
CA ALA A 103 -0.58 -7.01 3.39
C ALA A 103 0.20 -7.35 4.67
N TYR A 104 0.68 -6.32 5.35
CA TYR A 104 1.43 -6.46 6.60
C TYR A 104 0.49 -6.21 7.78
N GLY A 105 0.66 -6.93 8.88
CA GLY A 105 -0.17 -6.72 10.08
C GLY A 105 -0.05 -5.34 10.71
N THR A 106 1.08 -4.65 10.49
CA THR A 106 1.36 -3.32 11.04
C THR A 106 1.97 -2.35 10.03
N ALA A 107 1.88 -1.06 10.34
CA ALA A 107 2.51 0.01 9.57
C ALA A 107 4.04 0.02 9.78
N LYS A 108 4.73 0.71 8.88
CA LYS A 108 6.20 0.87 8.91
C LYS A 108 6.61 1.65 10.17
N GLY A 109 7.59 1.15 10.93
CA GLY A 109 8.04 1.74 12.20
C GLY A 109 7.24 1.31 13.43
N TYR A 110 6.33 0.33 13.31
CA TYR A 110 5.47 -0.15 14.40
C TYR A 110 5.62 -1.66 14.63
N TYR A 111 5.24 -2.10 15.84
CA TYR A 111 5.16 -3.51 16.23
C TYR A 111 3.87 -4.15 15.70
N ALA A 112 3.91 -5.47 15.47
CA ALA A 112 2.77 -6.28 15.07
C ALA A 112 2.34 -7.21 16.22
N TRP A 113 1.09 -7.18 16.67
CA TRP A 113 0.72 -7.77 17.96
C TRP A 113 0.21 -9.21 17.84
N ARG A 114 0.45 -9.98 18.92
CA ARG A 114 -0.12 -11.32 19.10
C ARG A 114 -0.55 -11.53 20.55
N ASN A 115 -1.63 -12.28 20.72
CA ASN A 115 -2.02 -12.88 21.98
C ASN A 115 -1.62 -14.36 21.96
N GLU A 116 -1.21 -14.92 23.09
CA GLU A 116 -0.64 -16.27 23.17
C GLU A 116 -1.69 -17.36 22.98
N GLU A 117 -2.93 -17.14 23.45
CA GLU A 117 -4.05 -18.06 23.28
C GLU A 117 -4.75 -17.92 21.92
N LYS A 118 -4.83 -16.70 21.39
CA LYS A 118 -5.67 -16.33 20.23
C LYS A 118 -4.89 -16.00 18.96
N GLY A 119 -3.56 -16.00 18.99
CA GLY A 119 -2.73 -15.64 17.85
C GLY A 119 -2.68 -14.14 17.53
N SER A 120 -2.29 -13.79 16.31
CA SER A 120 -2.12 -12.40 15.88
C SER A 120 -3.40 -11.75 15.37
N TRP A 121 -3.62 -10.49 15.74
CA TRP A 121 -4.85 -9.76 15.47
C TRP A 121 -5.13 -9.63 13.98
N PHE A 122 -4.10 -9.29 13.19
CA PHE A 122 -4.19 -9.21 11.73
C PHE A 122 -4.57 -10.55 11.09
N ILE A 123 -3.88 -11.65 11.41
CA ILE A 123 -4.09 -12.94 10.72
C ILE A 123 -5.45 -13.54 11.09
N GLN A 124 -5.89 -13.45 12.35
CA GLN A 124 -7.23 -13.90 12.72
C GLN A 124 -8.31 -13.09 12.01
N THR A 125 -8.16 -11.75 12.00
CA THR A 125 -9.10 -10.86 11.30
C THR A 125 -9.10 -11.12 9.78
N LEU A 126 -7.94 -11.40 9.19
CA LEU A 126 -7.79 -11.77 7.79
C LEU A 126 -8.53 -13.07 7.48
N CYS A 127 -8.33 -14.12 8.28
CA CYS A 127 -9.04 -15.40 8.11
C CYS A 127 -10.56 -15.24 8.28
N GLU A 128 -11.03 -14.49 9.28
CA GLU A 128 -12.44 -14.15 9.48
C GLU A 128 -13.03 -13.44 8.24
N LYS A 129 -12.41 -12.33 7.81
CA LYS A 129 -12.93 -11.52 6.70
C LYS A 129 -12.78 -12.18 5.33
N LEU A 130 -11.80 -13.07 5.13
CA LEU A 130 -11.71 -13.89 3.91
C LEU A 130 -12.86 -14.89 3.79
N LEU A 131 -13.43 -15.36 4.91
CA LEU A 131 -14.60 -16.26 4.92
C LEU A 131 -15.90 -15.48 4.80
N GLU A 132 -16.06 -14.43 5.63
CA GLU A 132 -17.25 -13.55 5.66
C GLU A 132 -17.47 -12.83 4.32
N LEU A 133 -16.42 -12.20 3.79
CA LEU A 133 -16.47 -11.35 2.60
C LEU A 133 -15.96 -12.08 1.34
N ARG A 134 -15.99 -13.42 1.33
CA ARG A 134 -15.42 -14.31 0.29
C ARG A 134 -15.83 -14.04 -1.17
N ASN A 135 -16.93 -13.31 -1.37
CA ASN A 135 -17.47 -12.94 -2.70
C ASN A 135 -17.07 -11.52 -3.14
N GLN A 136 -16.43 -10.76 -2.27
CA GLN A 136 -16.02 -9.37 -2.50
C GLN A 136 -14.62 -9.28 -3.11
N GLU A 137 -14.22 -8.07 -3.48
CA GLU A 137 -12.91 -7.76 -4.04
C GLU A 137 -11.85 -7.64 -2.92
N LEU A 138 -10.64 -8.12 -3.17
CA LEU A 138 -9.59 -8.26 -2.14
C LEU A 138 -9.25 -6.95 -1.42
N MET A 139 -9.25 -5.79 -2.09
CA MET A 139 -8.98 -4.53 -1.42
C MET A 139 -10.12 -4.14 -0.47
N HIS A 140 -11.38 -4.43 -0.81
CA HIS A 140 -12.50 -4.26 0.13
C HIS A 140 -12.34 -5.18 1.36
N ILE A 141 -11.98 -6.46 1.15
CA ILE A 141 -11.74 -7.40 2.27
C ILE A 141 -10.64 -6.85 3.17
N LEU A 142 -9.52 -6.39 2.59
CA LEU A 142 -8.39 -5.85 3.35
C LEU A 142 -8.69 -4.50 4.02
N THR A 143 -9.53 -3.64 3.43
CA THR A 143 -10.03 -2.43 4.10
C THR A 143 -10.92 -2.80 5.31
N SER A 144 -11.72 -3.87 5.22
CA SER A 144 -12.44 -4.40 6.38
C SER A 144 -11.50 -5.02 7.43
N VAL A 145 -10.36 -5.60 7.05
CA VAL A 145 -9.33 -6.06 7.99
C VAL A 145 -8.66 -4.86 8.68
N ASN A 146 -8.25 -3.84 7.93
CA ASN A 146 -7.72 -2.58 8.47
C ASN A 146 -8.68 -1.99 9.50
N ARG A 147 -9.97 -1.89 9.16
CA ARG A 147 -11.04 -1.43 10.04
C ARG A 147 -11.06 -2.21 11.35
N LYS A 148 -11.26 -3.53 11.28
CA LYS A 148 -11.48 -4.35 12.46
C LYS A 148 -10.25 -4.35 13.38
N VAL A 149 -9.03 -4.47 12.84
CA VAL A 149 -7.81 -4.36 13.65
C VAL A 149 -7.68 -2.97 14.30
N ALA A 150 -7.87 -1.89 13.54
CA ALA A 150 -7.73 -0.53 14.06
C ALA A 150 -8.79 -0.13 15.11
N TYR A 151 -10.04 -0.58 14.95
CA TYR A 151 -11.14 -0.21 15.85
C TYR A 151 -11.32 -1.18 17.02
N GLU A 152 -11.33 -2.50 16.79
CA GLU A 152 -11.74 -3.50 17.80
C GLU A 152 -10.61 -3.99 18.72
N PHE A 153 -9.34 -3.96 18.28
CA PHE A 153 -8.22 -4.49 19.06
C PHE A 153 -7.41 -3.39 19.78
N GLU A 154 -6.99 -3.64 21.01
CA GLU A 154 -6.13 -2.76 21.82
C GLU A 154 -5.27 -3.64 22.76
N SER A 155 -4.09 -3.17 23.16
CA SER A 155 -3.21 -3.94 24.05
C SER A 155 -3.84 -4.15 25.44
N SER A 156 -3.38 -5.17 26.18
CA SER A 156 -3.96 -5.59 27.47
C SER A 156 -3.93 -4.53 28.59
N GLN A 157 -3.18 -3.42 28.40
CA GLN A 157 -3.16 -2.27 29.30
C GLN A 157 -3.90 -1.04 28.75
N GLY A 158 -4.58 -1.15 27.61
CA GLY A 158 -5.25 -0.03 26.97
C GLY A 158 -4.27 1.06 26.51
N GLN A 159 -3.08 0.70 26.00
CA GLN A 159 -2.03 1.66 25.64
C GLN A 159 -1.73 1.72 24.14
N HIS A 160 -1.80 0.59 23.42
CA HIS A 160 -1.35 0.49 22.03
C HIS A 160 -2.42 -0.09 21.10
N LYS A 161 -2.39 0.37 19.85
CA LYS A 161 -3.32 0.01 18.76
C LYS A 161 -2.48 -0.40 17.54
N GLU A 162 -3.01 -1.27 16.69
CA GLU A 162 -2.36 -1.76 15.45
C GLU A 162 -3.15 -1.29 14.22
N ILE A 163 -2.46 -1.00 13.12
CA ILE A 163 -3.06 -0.70 11.81
C ILE A 163 -2.34 -1.53 10.74
N PRO A 164 -3.02 -2.53 10.13
CA PRO A 164 -2.49 -3.23 8.99
C PRO A 164 -2.25 -2.30 7.81
N CYS A 165 -1.24 -2.63 7.02
CA CYS A 165 -0.73 -1.79 5.94
C CYS A 165 -0.69 -2.60 4.66
N VAL A 166 -1.47 -2.19 3.66
CA VAL A 166 -1.55 -2.89 2.37
C VAL A 166 -0.75 -2.11 1.34
N THR A 167 0.21 -2.75 0.69
CA THR A 167 0.99 -2.21 -0.42
C THR A 167 0.67 -3.00 -1.69
N SER A 168 0.09 -2.35 -2.69
CA SER A 168 -0.46 -2.99 -3.91
C SER A 168 0.17 -2.44 -5.19
N LEU A 169 0.60 -3.38 -6.03
CA LEU A 169 1.14 -3.19 -7.38
C LEU A 169 0.27 -3.93 -8.42
N LEU A 170 -0.98 -4.26 -8.06
CA LEU A 170 -1.91 -5.02 -8.89
C LEU A 170 -2.40 -4.21 -10.11
N THR A 171 -2.52 -4.88 -11.26
CA THR A 171 -3.06 -4.32 -12.52
C THR A 171 -4.49 -4.83 -12.85
N LYS A 172 -5.08 -5.57 -11.91
CA LYS A 172 -6.39 -6.25 -11.98
C LYS A 172 -7.02 -6.27 -10.59
N LEU A 173 -8.35 -6.23 -10.52
CA LEU A 173 -9.10 -6.53 -9.29
C LEU A 173 -8.97 -8.03 -8.96
N PHE A 174 -8.91 -8.39 -7.68
CA PHE A 174 -8.79 -9.78 -7.24
C PHE A 174 -10.05 -10.25 -6.50
N TYR A 175 -10.51 -11.46 -6.83
CA TYR A 175 -11.67 -12.12 -6.22
C TYR A 175 -11.33 -13.57 -5.93
N PHE A 176 -11.75 -14.10 -4.79
CA PHE A 176 -11.61 -15.53 -4.49
C PHE A 176 -12.70 -16.36 -5.19
N PRO A 177 -12.46 -17.66 -5.47
CA PRO A 177 -13.46 -18.53 -6.09
C PRO A 177 -14.73 -18.68 -5.23
N LYS A 178 -15.89 -18.47 -5.85
CA LYS A 178 -17.20 -18.59 -5.19
C LYS A 178 -17.49 -20.02 -4.68
N THR A 179 -16.89 -21.02 -5.30
CA THR A 179 -17.00 -22.44 -4.95
C THR A 179 -15.62 -23.04 -4.66
N LEU A 180 -15.49 -23.78 -3.56
CA LEU A 180 -14.33 -24.66 -3.35
C LEU A 180 -14.50 -25.93 -4.21
N PRO A 181 -13.48 -26.39 -4.94
CA PRO A 181 -13.53 -27.68 -5.63
C PRO A 181 -13.62 -28.82 -4.60
N GLN A 182 -14.81 -29.39 -4.43
CA GLN A 182 -15.09 -30.43 -3.42
C GLN A 182 -14.16 -31.65 -3.52
N GLN A 183 -13.60 -31.91 -4.72
CA GLN A 183 -12.65 -33.00 -4.98
C GLN A 183 -11.24 -32.77 -4.39
N ARG A 184 -10.82 -31.54 -4.05
CA ARG A 184 -9.49 -31.29 -3.45
C ARG A 184 -9.46 -31.49 -1.94
N ILE A 185 -10.52 -31.08 -1.23
CA ILE A 185 -10.56 -31.09 0.25
C ILE A 185 -10.23 -32.49 0.81
N MET A 186 -10.85 -33.54 0.26
CA MET A 186 -10.62 -34.94 0.70
C MET A 186 -9.23 -35.52 0.32
N ALA A 187 -8.48 -34.85 -0.55
CA ALA A 187 -7.10 -35.20 -0.87
C ALA A 187 -6.13 -34.45 0.05
N ASP A 188 -6.30 -33.13 0.18
CA ASP A 188 -5.48 -32.26 1.01
C ASP A 188 -5.55 -32.68 2.51
N GLU A 189 -6.73 -33.05 3.02
CA GLU A 189 -6.92 -33.59 4.38
C GLU A 189 -6.17 -34.91 4.67
N LYS A 190 -5.89 -35.71 3.63
CA LYS A 190 -5.08 -36.93 3.76
C LYS A 190 -3.59 -36.63 3.74
N GLN A 191 -3.17 -35.60 3.00
CA GLN A 191 -1.77 -35.23 2.89
C GLN A 191 -1.28 -34.46 4.13
N LEU A 192 -2.11 -33.53 4.65
CA LEU A 192 -1.80 -32.75 5.85
C LEU A 192 -1.55 -33.61 7.12
N LYS A 193 -2.06 -34.84 7.15
CA LYS A 193 -1.87 -35.80 8.26
C LYS A 193 -0.56 -36.59 8.17
N ASN A 194 0.13 -36.57 7.03
CA ASN A 194 1.42 -37.24 6.84
C ASN A 194 2.62 -36.28 7.04
N ASP A 195 2.43 -34.98 6.78
CA ASP A 195 3.50 -33.98 6.77
C ASP A 195 3.71 -33.24 8.11
N GLN A 196 3.09 -33.67 9.22
CA GLN A 196 3.30 -33.05 10.54
C GLN A 196 4.69 -33.38 11.12
N PRO A 197 5.53 -32.37 11.46
CA PRO A 197 6.78 -32.59 12.18
C PRO A 197 6.53 -33.06 13.61
N SER A 198 7.29 -34.04 14.08
CA SER A 198 7.12 -34.67 15.40
C SER A 198 7.61 -33.82 16.60
N SER A 199 7.57 -32.49 16.50
CA SER A 199 8.11 -31.56 17.49
C SER A 199 7.42 -30.18 17.48
N LEU A 200 6.13 -30.14 17.15
CA LEU A 200 5.26 -28.97 17.31
C LEU A 200 4.10 -29.36 18.22
N ASP A 201 3.75 -28.48 19.18
CA ASP A 201 2.53 -28.64 19.97
C ASP A 201 1.32 -28.64 19.03
N SER A 202 0.56 -29.72 19.03
CA SER A 202 -0.43 -30.00 18.00
C SER A 202 -1.71 -29.16 18.21
N VAL A 203 -1.72 -27.94 17.66
CA VAL A 203 -2.93 -27.15 17.48
C VAL A 203 -3.89 -27.94 16.57
N ASP A 204 -4.97 -28.44 17.14
CA ASP A 204 -5.92 -29.31 16.45
C ASP A 204 -6.74 -28.50 15.43
N VAL A 205 -6.34 -28.61 14.16
CA VAL A 205 -6.96 -27.90 13.03
C VAL A 205 -8.47 -28.21 12.92
N ALA A 206 -8.94 -29.35 13.41
CA ALA A 206 -10.37 -29.68 13.43
C ALA A 206 -11.18 -28.71 14.31
N GLN A 207 -10.59 -28.17 15.39
CA GLN A 207 -11.24 -27.18 16.27
C GLN A 207 -11.33 -25.77 15.67
N ILE A 208 -10.74 -25.55 14.49
CA ILE A 208 -10.90 -24.33 13.69
C ILE A 208 -12.17 -24.41 12.82
N THR A 209 -12.85 -25.57 12.76
CA THR A 209 -14.24 -25.61 12.31
C THR A 209 -15.10 -24.82 13.30
N MET A 210 -15.69 -23.72 12.82
CA MET A 210 -16.52 -22.84 13.65
C MET A 210 -17.85 -23.53 13.98
N GLU A 211 -17.89 -24.27 15.09
CA GLU A 211 -19.11 -24.38 15.87
C GLU A 211 -19.66 -22.98 16.17
N ASP A 212 -20.99 -22.83 16.22
CA ASP A 212 -21.70 -21.55 16.42
C ASP A 212 -21.51 -21.00 17.85
N ARG A 213 -20.29 -20.57 18.13
CA ARG A 213 -19.88 -20.01 19.42
C ARG A 213 -20.12 -18.51 19.37
N SER A 214 -21.31 -18.12 19.82
CA SER A 214 -21.71 -16.72 20.02
C SER A 214 -20.77 -16.00 21.01
N VAL A 215 -19.66 -15.48 20.50
CA VAL A 215 -18.74 -14.61 21.25
C VAL A 215 -19.54 -13.39 21.70
N LYS A 216 -19.68 -13.19 23.01
CA LYS A 216 -20.29 -11.97 23.57
C LYS A 216 -19.37 -10.79 23.32
N ALA A 217 -19.51 -10.18 22.14
CA ALA A 217 -18.98 -8.84 21.87
C ALA A 217 -19.49 -7.86 22.94
N SER A 218 -18.59 -6.99 23.42
CA SER A 218 -18.94 -6.00 24.43
C SER A 218 -19.87 -4.95 23.82
N SER A 219 -21.14 -4.97 24.26
CA SER A 219 -22.22 -4.03 23.89
C SER A 219 -22.27 -3.61 22.41
N THR A 220 -23.12 -4.28 21.64
CA THR A 220 -23.41 -3.94 20.23
C THR A 220 -23.74 -2.45 20.03
N VAL A 221 -22.86 -1.75 19.31
CA VAL A 221 -23.26 -0.56 18.54
C VAL A 221 -23.82 -1.07 17.22
N PRO A 222 -25.07 -0.75 16.84
CA PRO A 222 -25.65 -1.20 15.57
C PRO A 222 -25.05 -0.41 14.40
N GLY A 223 -23.94 -0.92 13.85
CA GLY A 223 -23.40 -0.44 12.58
C GLY A 223 -24.27 -0.94 11.42
N THR A 224 -24.93 -0.03 10.72
CA THR A 224 -25.53 -0.28 9.41
C THR A 224 -24.45 -0.50 8.35
N GLU A 225 -24.79 -1.07 7.19
CA GLU A 225 -23.85 -1.28 6.07
C GLU A 225 -23.08 0.00 5.67
N ASP A 226 -23.75 1.15 5.78
CA ASP A 226 -23.23 2.51 5.61
C ASP A 226 -21.98 2.83 6.47
N ASP A 227 -21.81 2.20 7.63
CA ASP A 227 -20.66 2.46 8.50
C ASP A 227 -19.33 1.98 7.88
N CYS A 228 -19.35 1.11 6.87
CA CYS A 228 -18.14 0.70 6.13
C CYS A 228 -17.60 1.76 5.14
N VAL A 229 -18.31 2.87 4.92
CA VAL A 229 -17.93 3.94 3.96
C VAL A 229 -17.49 5.21 4.70
N TYR A 230 -16.52 5.96 4.17
CA TYR A 230 -16.21 7.29 4.70
C TYR A 230 -17.37 8.25 4.51
N LYS A 231 -17.68 9.03 5.55
CA LYS A 231 -18.68 10.10 5.50
C LYS A 231 -18.18 11.22 4.57
N MET A 232 -18.94 11.54 3.52
CA MET A 232 -18.56 12.53 2.48
C MET A 232 -19.57 13.68 2.30
N ASP A 233 -20.59 13.77 3.15
CA ASP A 233 -21.60 14.83 3.23
C ASP A 233 -21.28 15.90 4.31
N TYR A 234 -20.00 16.20 4.55
CA TYR A 234 -19.63 17.40 5.30
C TYR A 234 -19.78 18.65 4.41
N GLY A 235 -19.74 19.85 5.00
CA GLY A 235 -19.94 21.11 4.28
C GLY A 235 -18.98 21.37 3.11
N ASN A 236 -17.79 20.75 3.11
CA ASN A 236 -16.82 20.78 2.01
C ASN A 236 -16.28 19.37 1.70
N VAL A 237 -15.82 19.16 0.46
CA VAL A 237 -15.12 17.92 0.07
C VAL A 237 -13.75 17.85 0.73
N GLY A 238 -12.98 18.94 0.67
CA GLY A 238 -11.67 19.05 1.30
C GLY A 238 -10.76 20.13 0.71
N ARG A 239 -9.55 20.22 1.27
CA ARG A 239 -8.41 20.95 0.68
C ARG A 239 -7.62 20.00 -0.21
N CYS A 240 -7.09 20.51 -1.32
CA CYS A 240 -6.15 19.79 -2.18
C CYS A 240 -4.89 20.65 -2.38
N VAL A 241 -3.79 20.30 -1.71
CA VAL A 241 -2.53 21.06 -1.79
C VAL A 241 -1.64 20.46 -2.88
N ILE A 242 -1.31 21.22 -3.91
CA ILE A 242 -0.41 20.80 -4.99
C ILE A 242 0.93 21.54 -4.83
N ILE A 243 2.01 20.78 -4.59
CA ILE A 243 3.39 21.29 -4.56
C ILE A 243 4.08 20.90 -5.88
N ASN A 244 4.33 21.89 -6.73
CA ASN A 244 4.95 21.73 -8.04
C ASN A 244 6.40 22.27 -8.03
N ASN A 245 7.37 21.39 -7.77
CA ASN A 245 8.79 21.75 -7.81
C ASN A 245 9.37 21.41 -9.19
N LYS A 246 9.63 22.44 -9.98
CA LYS A 246 10.14 22.42 -11.36
C LYS A 246 11.64 22.73 -11.42
N THR A 247 12.09 23.72 -10.67
CA THR A 247 13.41 24.36 -10.80
C THR A 247 14.21 24.18 -9.50
N PHE A 248 15.43 23.65 -9.58
CA PHE A 248 16.19 23.23 -8.40
C PHE A 248 17.52 23.97 -8.29
N THR A 249 17.74 24.66 -7.18
CA THR A 249 19.04 25.31 -6.86
C THR A 249 20.10 24.29 -6.41
N SER A 250 19.67 23.08 -6.06
CA SER A 250 20.51 21.91 -5.73
C SER A 250 21.22 21.25 -6.93
N GLY A 251 21.18 21.84 -8.12
CA GLY A 251 21.83 21.31 -9.32
C GLY A 251 21.10 20.14 -9.99
N LEU A 252 19.87 19.82 -9.57
CA LEU A 252 19.03 18.82 -10.22
C LEU A 252 18.38 19.35 -11.51
N GLU A 253 18.15 18.46 -12.47
CA GLU A 253 17.54 18.79 -13.76
C GLU A 253 16.16 19.47 -13.62
N THR A 254 15.86 20.45 -14.49
CA THR A 254 14.54 21.09 -14.53
C THR A 254 13.45 20.11 -14.96
N ARG A 255 12.35 20.00 -14.21
CA ARG A 255 11.28 19.00 -14.43
C ARG A 255 10.28 19.42 -15.51
N LEU A 256 10.75 19.69 -16.73
CA LEU A 256 9.94 20.13 -17.89
C LEU A 256 8.67 19.28 -18.09
N GLY A 257 7.52 19.92 -18.27
CA GLY A 257 6.21 19.25 -18.37
C GLY A 257 5.50 19.01 -17.03
N THR A 258 6.12 19.28 -15.88
CA THR A 258 5.44 19.22 -14.57
C THR A 258 4.29 20.21 -14.43
N ASP A 259 4.30 21.29 -15.22
CA ASP A 259 3.21 22.28 -15.24
C ASP A 259 1.96 21.74 -15.95
N VAL A 260 2.13 20.80 -16.88
CA VAL A 260 1.05 20.06 -17.55
C VAL A 260 0.40 19.08 -16.57
N ASP A 261 1.22 18.44 -15.71
CA ASP A 261 0.75 17.64 -14.59
C ASP A 261 0.00 18.52 -13.56
N GLN A 262 0.57 19.66 -13.16
CA GLN A 262 -0.05 20.61 -12.23
C GLN A 262 -1.41 21.10 -12.74
N ALA A 263 -1.50 21.51 -14.01
CA ALA A 263 -2.74 22.01 -14.60
C ALA A 263 -3.81 20.89 -14.73
N ALA A 264 -3.41 19.67 -15.12
CA ALA A 264 -4.30 18.53 -15.16
C ALA A 264 -4.84 18.16 -13.76
N LEU A 265 -3.98 18.18 -12.74
CA LEU A 265 -4.34 17.92 -11.34
C LEU A 265 -5.26 18.98 -10.76
N GLN A 266 -4.92 20.26 -10.93
CA GLN A 266 -5.71 21.38 -10.44
C GLN A 266 -7.14 21.25 -10.96
N LYS A 267 -7.30 21.15 -12.29
CA LYS A 267 -8.61 20.95 -12.90
C LYS A 267 -9.30 19.68 -12.37
N THR A 268 -8.58 18.55 -12.29
CA THR A 268 -9.17 17.28 -11.83
C THR A 268 -9.73 17.39 -10.41
N PHE A 269 -9.03 18.04 -9.48
CA PHE A 269 -9.49 18.17 -8.10
C PHE A 269 -10.52 19.30 -7.91
N GLU A 270 -10.48 20.37 -8.72
CA GLU A 270 -11.56 21.37 -8.83
C GLU A 270 -12.86 20.73 -9.35
N ASP A 271 -12.80 19.92 -10.43
CA ASP A 271 -13.93 19.15 -10.99
C ASP A 271 -14.49 18.09 -10.00
N LEU A 272 -13.76 17.78 -8.91
CA LEU A 272 -14.17 16.91 -7.81
C LEU A 272 -14.64 17.69 -6.55
N GLY A 273 -14.67 19.02 -6.60
CA GLY A 273 -15.15 19.89 -5.53
C GLY A 273 -14.14 20.19 -4.41
N TYR A 274 -12.84 19.94 -4.62
CA TYR A 274 -11.81 20.34 -3.65
C TYR A 274 -11.44 21.82 -3.79
N LYS A 275 -11.18 22.48 -2.66
CA LYS A 275 -10.47 23.78 -2.66
C LYS A 275 -8.98 23.53 -2.90
N VAL A 276 -8.59 23.58 -4.17
CA VAL A 276 -7.18 23.43 -4.59
C VAL A 276 -6.34 24.62 -4.13
N ASP A 277 -5.10 24.35 -3.76
CA ASP A 277 -4.01 25.30 -3.53
C ASP A 277 -2.81 24.89 -4.36
N VAL A 278 -2.04 25.84 -4.92
CA VAL A 278 -0.93 25.54 -5.84
C VAL A 278 0.31 26.32 -5.45
N HIS A 279 1.33 25.61 -4.98
CA HIS A 279 2.61 26.17 -4.58
C HIS A 279 3.70 25.70 -5.54
N ASN A 280 4.46 26.65 -6.09
CA ASN A 280 5.52 26.38 -7.06
C ASN A 280 6.92 26.58 -6.44
N ASP A 281 7.88 25.73 -6.83
CA ASP A 281 9.31 25.84 -6.52
C ASP A 281 9.66 26.07 -5.03
N LEU A 282 8.97 25.34 -4.14
CA LEU A 282 9.21 25.40 -2.70
C LEU A 282 10.52 24.73 -2.27
N THR A 283 11.29 25.44 -1.45
CA THR A 283 12.35 24.85 -0.62
C THR A 283 11.80 23.84 0.40
N LYS A 284 12.67 22.98 0.92
CA LYS A 284 12.40 22.02 2.00
C LYS A 284 11.68 22.64 3.19
N ASN A 285 12.10 23.83 3.61
CA ASN A 285 11.52 24.49 4.78
C ASN A 285 10.15 25.09 4.43
N GLN A 286 9.97 25.68 3.25
CA GLN A 286 8.66 26.14 2.81
C GLN A 286 7.67 24.99 2.61
N MET A 287 8.10 23.83 2.11
CA MET A 287 7.25 22.62 2.03
C MET A 287 6.75 22.19 3.42
N LYS A 288 7.62 22.29 4.45
CA LYS A 288 7.22 22.05 5.85
C LYS A 288 6.28 23.12 6.38
N SER A 289 6.56 24.40 6.13
CA SER A 289 5.70 25.53 6.53
C SER A 289 4.28 25.38 5.97
N VAL A 290 4.14 25.26 4.64
CA VAL A 290 2.84 25.12 3.97
C VAL A 290 2.04 23.93 4.51
N LEU A 291 2.66 22.75 4.65
CA LEU A 291 1.94 21.57 5.15
C LEU A 291 1.62 21.66 6.64
N LYS A 292 2.45 22.33 7.45
CA LYS A 292 2.13 22.61 8.85
C LYS A 292 0.99 23.63 8.98
N GLU A 293 1.06 24.75 8.26
CA GLU A 293 0.02 25.78 8.23
C GLU A 293 -1.33 25.20 7.80
N VAL A 294 -1.35 24.32 6.79
CA VAL A 294 -2.58 23.62 6.38
C VAL A 294 -3.06 22.65 7.46
N SER A 295 -2.19 21.91 8.15
CA SER A 295 -2.60 21.03 9.25
C SER A 295 -3.17 21.76 10.48
N GLU A 296 -2.88 23.05 10.59
CA GLU A 296 -3.41 23.94 11.64
C GLU A 296 -4.74 24.61 11.23
N GLU A 297 -5.27 24.37 10.02
CA GLU A 297 -6.64 24.75 9.62
C GLU A 297 -7.71 23.92 10.34
N ASP A 298 -8.89 24.50 10.60
CA ASP A 298 -10.05 23.71 11.01
C ASP A 298 -10.67 22.95 9.83
N HIS A 299 -10.26 21.70 9.69
CA HIS A 299 -10.86 20.74 8.76
C HIS A 299 -12.16 20.08 9.27
N SER A 300 -12.81 20.56 10.35
CA SER A 300 -14.04 19.96 10.90
C SER A 300 -15.14 19.78 9.83
N GLN A 301 -15.30 20.76 8.95
CA GLN A 301 -16.27 20.77 7.84
C GLN A 301 -15.75 20.15 6.53
N ASN A 302 -14.49 19.70 6.48
CA ASN A 302 -13.94 19.02 5.32
C ASN A 302 -14.21 17.51 5.42
N SER A 303 -14.63 16.87 4.34
CA SER A 303 -14.80 15.41 4.30
C SER A 303 -13.45 14.66 4.26
N SER A 304 -12.45 15.27 3.61
CA SER A 304 -11.16 14.65 3.32
C SER A 304 -10.02 15.67 3.20
N PHE A 305 -8.79 15.18 3.10
CA PHE A 305 -7.62 15.98 2.72
C PHE A 305 -6.87 15.31 1.56
N VAL A 306 -6.42 16.12 0.59
CA VAL A 306 -5.56 15.70 -0.51
C VAL A 306 -4.27 16.52 -0.51
N CYS A 307 -3.14 15.84 -0.70
CA CYS A 307 -1.86 16.46 -1.00
C CYS A 307 -1.23 15.81 -2.24
N VAL A 308 -0.73 16.60 -3.17
CA VAL A 308 -0.06 16.14 -4.39
C VAL A 308 1.31 16.78 -4.46
N ILE A 309 2.37 15.97 -4.59
CA ILE A 309 3.75 16.46 -4.63
C ILE A 309 4.42 16.01 -5.92
N LEU A 310 4.77 16.99 -6.76
CA LEU A 310 5.47 16.83 -8.03
C LEU A 310 6.91 17.30 -7.85
N SER A 311 7.87 16.39 -7.68
CA SER A 311 9.28 16.76 -7.48
C SER A 311 10.26 15.68 -7.96
N HIS A 312 11.56 15.90 -7.71
CA HIS A 312 12.53 14.82 -7.65
C HIS A 312 12.42 14.10 -6.29
N GLY A 313 12.87 12.86 -6.26
CA GLY A 313 12.89 12.03 -5.05
C GLY A 313 13.94 10.94 -5.13
N THR A 314 14.34 10.44 -3.97
CA THR A 314 15.23 9.29 -3.80
C THR A 314 14.70 8.52 -2.59
N ASP A 315 14.35 7.25 -2.79
CA ASP A 315 13.80 6.32 -1.79
C ASP A 315 12.51 6.85 -1.10
N ASP A 316 12.63 7.33 0.14
CA ASP A 316 11.56 7.96 0.94
C ASP A 316 11.81 9.48 1.16
N LYS A 317 12.78 10.06 0.45
CA LYS A 317 13.12 11.50 0.47
C LYS A 317 12.53 12.19 -0.76
N ILE A 318 11.86 13.32 -0.56
CA ILE A 318 11.38 14.22 -1.62
C ILE A 318 12.25 15.48 -1.61
N HIS A 319 12.52 16.06 -2.79
CA HIS A 319 13.29 17.30 -2.89
C HIS A 319 12.41 18.55 -2.78
N GLY A 320 12.75 19.43 -1.84
CA GLY A 320 12.57 20.86 -2.06
C GLY A 320 13.56 21.36 -3.11
N THR A 321 13.40 22.59 -3.58
CA THR A 321 14.30 23.17 -4.58
C THR A 321 15.77 23.24 -4.12
N ASP A 322 15.99 23.42 -2.81
CA ASP A 322 17.27 23.47 -2.13
C ASP A 322 17.80 22.10 -1.63
N LYS A 323 16.97 21.28 -0.97
CA LYS A 323 17.39 20.11 -0.19
C LYS A 323 16.30 19.04 -0.08
N SER A 324 16.71 17.80 0.20
CA SER A 324 15.80 16.67 0.41
C SER A 324 15.21 16.60 1.83
N VAL A 325 13.97 16.16 1.95
CA VAL A 325 13.23 15.93 3.20
C VAL A 325 12.56 14.55 3.19
N LYS A 326 12.55 13.81 4.32
CA LYS A 326 11.80 12.54 4.42
C LYS A 326 10.30 12.84 4.30
N LEU A 327 9.57 12.02 3.54
CA LEU A 327 8.10 12.09 3.45
C LEU A 327 7.42 11.98 4.83
N ASP A 328 7.99 11.16 5.72
CA ASP A 328 7.54 11.03 7.11
C ASP A 328 7.45 12.43 7.78
N SER A 329 8.47 13.26 7.63
CA SER A 329 8.55 14.62 8.18
C SER A 329 7.77 15.70 7.41
N LEU A 330 6.97 15.32 6.41
CA LEU A 330 5.95 16.16 5.78
C LEU A 330 4.52 15.69 6.14
N THR A 331 4.37 14.40 6.47
CA THR A 331 3.09 13.76 6.80
C THR A 331 2.81 13.77 8.30
N GLU A 332 3.87 13.79 9.12
CA GLU A 332 3.95 14.06 10.58
C GLU A 332 2.82 14.98 11.08
N TYR A 333 2.66 16.15 10.45
CA TYR A 333 1.69 17.18 10.82
C TYR A 333 0.22 16.75 10.74
N PHE A 334 -0.11 15.73 9.94
CA PHE A 334 -1.47 15.24 9.76
C PHE A 334 -1.78 13.97 10.57
N LYS A 335 -0.85 13.50 11.42
CA LYS A 335 -0.93 12.21 12.12
C LYS A 335 -1.49 12.35 13.54
N GLY A 336 -2.29 11.35 13.96
CA GLY A 336 -2.75 11.18 15.33
C GLY A 336 -3.36 12.44 15.99
N LYS A 337 -2.58 13.08 16.87
CA LYS A 337 -2.99 14.25 17.66
C LYS A 337 -2.64 15.60 17.02
N GLU A 338 -1.76 15.64 16.03
CA GLU A 338 -1.24 16.90 15.46
C GLU A 338 -2.31 17.63 14.63
N CYS A 339 -3.21 16.89 13.98
CA CYS A 339 -4.33 17.43 13.18
C CYS A 339 -5.67 16.77 13.56
N LEU A 340 -6.18 17.07 14.76
CA LEU A 340 -7.42 16.48 15.29
C LEU A 340 -8.67 16.69 14.40
N SER A 341 -8.68 17.72 13.56
CA SER A 341 -9.77 18.04 12.62
C SER A 341 -9.89 17.04 11.45
N LEU A 342 -8.85 16.23 11.20
CA LEU A 342 -8.81 15.11 10.23
C LEU A 342 -8.74 13.71 10.90
N PHE A 343 -9.04 13.62 12.20
CA PHE A 343 -9.15 12.33 12.89
C PHE A 343 -10.36 11.53 12.35
N GLY A 344 -10.16 10.27 11.98
CA GLY A 344 -11.20 9.44 11.37
C GLY A 344 -11.55 9.81 9.91
N LYS A 345 -10.78 10.72 9.28
CA LYS A 345 -11.03 11.23 7.92
C LYS A 345 -9.90 10.83 6.96
N PRO A 346 -10.20 10.55 5.67
CA PRO A 346 -9.23 10.10 4.68
C PRO A 346 -8.23 11.20 4.31
N LYS A 347 -6.94 10.84 4.34
CA LYS A 347 -5.76 11.69 4.09
C LYS A 347 -4.98 11.11 2.92
N LEU A 348 -5.16 11.68 1.73
CA LEU A 348 -4.73 11.10 0.45
C LEU A 348 -3.51 11.83 -0.12
N PHE A 349 -2.40 11.12 -0.30
CA PHE A 349 -1.14 11.65 -0.81
C PHE A 349 -0.78 11.06 -2.16
N PHE A 350 -0.64 11.90 -3.20
CA PHE A 350 -0.28 11.50 -4.56
C PHE A 350 1.13 12.01 -4.90
N LEU A 351 2.05 11.11 -5.24
CA LEU A 351 3.49 11.39 -5.17
C LEU A 351 4.19 11.09 -6.51
N GLN A 352 4.34 12.13 -7.32
CA GLN A 352 5.13 12.11 -8.57
C GLN A 352 6.58 12.46 -8.27
N ALA A 353 7.28 11.51 -7.66
CA ALA A 353 8.71 11.54 -7.39
C ALA A 353 9.34 10.17 -7.70
N CYS A 354 10.63 10.15 -8.05
CA CYS A 354 11.37 8.88 -8.14
C CYS A 354 11.59 8.30 -6.73
N ARG A 355 11.76 6.98 -6.64
CA ARG A 355 12.01 6.27 -5.36
C ARG A 355 13.33 5.52 -5.34
N GLY A 356 14.31 5.98 -6.11
CA GLY A 356 15.66 5.44 -6.13
C GLY A 356 16.44 5.83 -7.38
N LYS A 357 17.77 5.97 -7.21
CA LYS A 357 18.81 5.98 -8.28
C LYS A 357 20.18 5.45 -7.79
N LYS A 358 20.40 5.40 -6.46
CA LYS A 358 21.62 4.96 -5.74
C LYS A 358 22.80 5.95 -5.92
N PHE A 359 23.70 6.20 -4.97
CA PHE A 359 23.98 5.59 -3.66
C PHE A 359 23.46 6.42 -2.45
N ASP A 360 23.91 6.10 -1.22
CA ASP A 360 23.38 6.52 0.07
C ASP A 360 24.49 6.90 1.07
N GLU A 361 24.19 7.84 1.98
CA GLU A 361 24.86 8.06 3.27
C GLU A 361 23.76 8.29 4.33
N GLY A 362 23.88 7.61 5.48
CA GLY A 362 22.83 7.53 6.52
C GLY A 362 23.10 8.36 7.78
N LEU A 363 22.18 8.28 8.76
CA LEU A 363 22.39 8.51 10.20
C LEU A 363 21.09 8.22 10.99
N ASP A 364 21.25 7.98 12.29
CA ASP A 364 20.26 7.40 13.22
C ASP A 364 19.20 8.38 13.78
N ARG A 365 18.26 7.84 14.58
CA ARG A 365 17.33 8.61 15.44
C ARG A 365 16.93 7.83 16.70
N ASP A 366 16.99 8.51 17.84
CA ASP A 366 16.39 8.08 19.10
C ASP A 366 14.85 8.19 19.12
N VAL A 367 14.23 7.52 20.10
CA VAL A 367 12.78 7.48 20.33
C VAL A 367 12.41 8.33 21.56
N LEU A 368 11.22 8.93 21.57
CA LEU A 368 10.64 9.63 22.73
C LEU A 368 9.25 9.10 23.06
N GLU A 369 8.96 9.01 24.36
CA GLU A 369 7.73 8.42 24.92
C GLU A 369 6.56 9.42 25.03
N ALA A 370 5.36 8.93 25.36
CA ALA A 370 4.15 9.74 25.50
C ALA A 370 3.27 9.32 26.68
N SER A 371 2.63 10.30 27.34
CA SER A 371 1.81 10.13 28.55
C SER A 371 0.29 10.20 28.26
N PRO A 372 -0.57 9.63 29.14
CA PRO A 372 -1.99 9.38 28.82
C PRO A 372 -2.98 10.47 29.25
N LEU A 373 -4.11 10.55 28.52
CA LEU A 373 -5.33 11.30 28.87
C LEU A 373 -6.59 10.48 28.47
N PRO A 374 -7.79 10.76 29.04
CA PRO A 374 -8.88 9.78 29.09
C PRO A 374 -9.81 9.70 27.85
N THR A 375 -10.27 8.47 27.59
CA THR A 375 -11.55 8.08 26.95
C THR A 375 -12.11 8.89 25.78
N ARG A 376 -11.34 8.99 24.69
CA ARG A 376 -11.90 8.94 23.31
C ARG A 376 -11.58 7.57 22.68
N LYS A 377 -12.36 7.13 21.68
CA LYS A 377 -11.99 5.96 20.86
C LYS A 377 -10.63 6.23 20.20
N LYS A 378 -9.57 5.55 20.62
CA LYS A 378 -8.23 5.70 20.05
C LYS A 378 -8.18 5.02 18.69
N LEU A 379 -7.52 5.67 17.73
CA LEU A 379 -7.09 5.05 16.48
C LEU A 379 -5.56 5.03 16.41
N PRO A 380 -4.99 4.07 15.65
CA PRO A 380 -3.58 4.10 15.26
C PRO A 380 -3.17 5.41 14.58
N VAL A 381 -1.92 5.83 14.78
CA VAL A 381 -1.40 7.14 14.34
C VAL A 381 -1.37 7.30 12.80
N GLU A 382 -1.16 6.20 12.07
CA GLU A 382 -1.16 6.12 10.59
C GLU A 382 -2.54 5.79 9.99
N ALA A 383 -3.61 5.73 10.80
CA ALA A 383 -4.94 5.38 10.31
C ALA A 383 -5.52 6.43 9.36
N ASP A 384 -6.29 5.95 8.37
CA ASP A 384 -6.95 6.76 7.34
C ASP A 384 -5.98 7.50 6.39
N PHE A 385 -4.73 7.06 6.29
CA PHE A 385 -3.78 7.51 5.25
C PHE A 385 -3.79 6.61 4.02
N LEU A 386 -3.60 7.21 2.84
CA LEU A 386 -3.26 6.52 1.60
C LEU A 386 -2.15 7.27 0.86
N TYR A 387 -1.15 6.52 0.38
CA TYR A 387 -0.03 7.03 -0.42
C TYR A 387 -0.02 6.35 -1.79
N ALA A 388 -0.29 7.11 -2.86
CA ALA A 388 -0.21 6.65 -4.24
C ALA A 388 1.07 7.21 -4.88
N TYR A 389 2.11 6.38 -4.95
CA TYR A 389 3.39 6.71 -5.56
C TYR A 389 3.36 6.40 -7.06
N ALA A 390 3.93 7.29 -7.88
CA ALA A 390 4.01 7.09 -9.33
C ALA A 390 4.74 5.81 -9.76
N THR A 391 5.69 5.38 -8.93
CA THR A 391 6.54 4.21 -9.17
C THR A 391 6.73 3.37 -7.91
N ALA A 392 7.01 2.08 -8.10
CA ALA A 392 7.50 1.17 -7.06
C ALA A 392 8.80 1.70 -6.38
N PRO A 393 9.11 1.24 -5.15
CA PRO A 393 10.40 1.48 -4.50
C PRO A 393 11.60 1.14 -5.39
N GLY A 394 12.71 1.85 -5.25
CA GLY A 394 13.93 1.67 -6.04
C GLY A 394 13.87 2.18 -7.50
N HIS A 395 12.68 2.48 -8.02
CA HIS A 395 12.45 2.74 -9.44
C HIS A 395 12.29 4.25 -9.79
N VAL A 396 12.41 4.55 -11.09
CA VAL A 396 12.31 5.89 -11.69
C VAL A 396 10.90 6.13 -12.21
N ALA A 397 10.32 7.28 -11.87
CA ALA A 397 9.01 7.72 -12.36
C ALA A 397 9.14 8.57 -13.64
N TRP A 398 8.36 8.29 -14.69
CA TRP A 398 8.60 8.83 -16.02
C TRP A 398 7.76 10.08 -16.34
N ARG A 399 8.36 11.00 -17.11
CA ARG A 399 7.75 12.27 -17.53
C ARG A 399 8.13 12.63 -18.96
N ASN A 400 7.13 12.98 -19.76
CA ASN A 400 7.27 13.61 -21.06
C ASN A 400 7.23 15.15 -20.90
N HIS A 401 8.01 15.88 -21.70
CA HIS A 401 8.16 17.33 -21.55
C HIS A 401 6.95 18.14 -22.04
N GLU A 402 6.15 17.59 -22.95
CA GLU A 402 4.97 18.22 -23.56
C GLU A 402 3.66 17.68 -22.94
N LYS A 403 3.66 16.41 -22.52
CA LYS A 403 2.46 15.68 -22.10
C LYS A 403 2.38 15.40 -20.60
N GLY A 404 3.39 15.73 -19.81
CA GLY A 404 3.42 15.40 -18.37
C GLY A 404 3.84 13.95 -18.07
N SER A 405 3.59 13.48 -16.85
CA SER A 405 3.99 12.16 -16.34
C SER A 405 2.95 11.08 -16.49
N TRP A 406 3.40 9.84 -16.74
CA TRP A 406 2.52 8.73 -17.09
C TRP A 406 1.52 8.44 -15.97
N PHE A 407 1.95 8.50 -14.71
CA PHE A 407 1.09 8.34 -13.54
C PHE A 407 0.08 9.48 -13.41
N ILE A 408 0.50 10.75 -13.38
CA ILE A 408 -0.43 11.87 -13.17
C ILE A 408 -1.44 12.02 -14.30
N GLN A 409 -1.01 11.90 -15.56
CA GLN A 409 -1.95 11.95 -16.68
C GLN A 409 -2.94 10.77 -16.64
N SER A 410 -2.49 9.58 -16.27
CA SER A 410 -3.38 8.43 -16.11
C SER A 410 -4.36 8.61 -14.94
N LEU A 411 -3.93 9.19 -13.82
CA LEU A 411 -4.78 9.54 -12.69
C LEU A 411 -5.86 10.55 -13.10
N CYS A 412 -5.46 11.65 -13.74
CA CYS A 412 -6.37 12.71 -14.20
C CYS A 412 -7.33 12.22 -15.31
N GLU A 413 -6.92 11.27 -16.15
CA GLU A 413 -7.81 10.67 -17.17
C GLU A 413 -8.84 9.71 -16.57
N ILE A 414 -8.47 8.94 -15.53
CA ILE A 414 -9.26 7.81 -15.00
C ILE A 414 -10.18 8.24 -13.86
N LEU A 415 -9.73 9.15 -12.98
CA LEU A 415 -10.47 9.52 -11.78
C LEU A 415 -11.84 10.14 -12.12
N PRO A 416 -11.99 11.16 -13.00
CA PRO A 416 -13.30 11.72 -13.32
C PRO A 416 -14.25 10.70 -13.97
N LYS A 417 -13.73 9.82 -14.85
CA LYS A 417 -14.50 8.75 -15.52
C LYS A 417 -15.03 7.69 -14.54
N HIS A 418 -14.41 7.55 -13.38
CA HIS A 418 -14.68 6.49 -12.42
C HIS A 418 -14.96 6.98 -11.00
N LYS A 419 -15.26 8.28 -10.79
CA LYS A 419 -15.53 8.87 -9.47
C LYS A 419 -16.68 8.20 -8.69
N HIS A 420 -17.56 7.49 -9.41
CA HIS A 420 -18.62 6.63 -8.88
C HIS A 420 -18.13 5.27 -8.30
N ARG A 421 -16.81 5.05 -8.19
CA ARG A 421 -16.19 3.82 -7.69
C ARG A 421 -15.32 4.11 -6.49
N GLU A 422 -15.07 3.06 -5.73
CA GLU A 422 -14.14 3.08 -4.61
C GLU A 422 -12.71 3.42 -5.10
N LEU A 423 -11.94 4.14 -4.28
CA LEU A 423 -10.62 4.69 -4.61
C LEU A 423 -9.57 3.64 -5.00
N MET A 424 -9.43 2.53 -4.27
CA MET A 424 -8.52 1.44 -4.65
C MET A 424 -8.93 0.86 -6.02
N HIS A 425 -10.22 0.77 -6.33
CA HIS A 425 -10.71 0.35 -7.65
C HIS A 425 -10.38 1.37 -8.75
N ILE A 426 -10.34 2.66 -8.46
CA ILE A 426 -9.84 3.70 -9.38
C ILE A 426 -8.32 3.53 -9.55
N LEU A 427 -7.56 3.40 -8.47
CA LEU A 427 -6.10 3.33 -8.51
C LEU A 427 -5.57 2.05 -9.18
N ILE A 428 -6.23 0.90 -9.04
CA ILE A 428 -5.89 -0.32 -9.80
C ILE A 428 -6.08 -0.12 -11.31
N ARG A 429 -7.00 0.74 -11.74
CA ARG A 429 -7.13 1.14 -13.16
C ARG A 429 -6.00 2.07 -13.59
N VAL A 430 -5.54 2.97 -12.71
CA VAL A 430 -4.33 3.79 -12.95
C VAL A 430 -3.09 2.91 -13.08
N ASN A 431 -2.87 1.96 -12.15
CA ASN A 431 -1.80 0.97 -12.22
C ASN A 431 -1.82 0.23 -13.57
N ARG A 432 -2.99 -0.27 -13.96
CA ARG A 432 -3.19 -0.95 -15.24
C ARG A 432 -2.82 -0.05 -16.43
N LYS A 433 -3.32 1.19 -16.47
CA LYS A 433 -3.05 2.10 -17.59
C LYS A 433 -1.56 2.43 -17.70
N VAL A 434 -0.89 2.76 -16.58
CA VAL A 434 0.55 3.04 -16.58
C VAL A 434 1.37 1.81 -17.01
N ALA A 435 1.05 0.63 -16.47
CA ALA A 435 1.76 -0.61 -16.77
C ALA A 435 1.56 -1.12 -18.21
N PHE A 436 0.42 -0.86 -18.85
CA PHE A 436 0.12 -1.35 -20.20
C PHE A 436 0.40 -0.28 -21.28
N ASP A 437 -0.18 0.92 -21.19
CA ASP A 437 -0.22 1.92 -22.27
C ASP A 437 1.15 2.58 -22.57
N TYR A 438 2.08 2.61 -21.61
CA TYR A 438 3.31 3.41 -21.71
C TYR A 438 4.58 2.56 -21.80
N GLU A 439 5.56 3.03 -22.56
CA GLU A 439 6.91 2.48 -22.66
C GLU A 439 7.91 3.61 -22.94
N SER A 440 9.10 3.56 -22.34
CA SER A 440 10.16 4.52 -22.61
C SER A 440 10.67 4.35 -24.04
N SER A 441 10.51 5.39 -24.87
CA SER A 441 10.97 5.37 -26.27
C SER A 441 12.49 5.18 -26.41
N LYS A 442 13.27 5.65 -25.42
CA LYS A 442 14.74 5.55 -25.41
C LYS A 442 15.27 4.24 -24.84
N THR A 443 14.65 3.73 -23.76
CA THR A 443 15.22 2.62 -22.96
C THR A 443 14.35 1.38 -22.89
N LYS A 444 13.15 1.40 -23.49
CA LYS A 444 12.17 0.29 -23.47
C LYS A 444 11.76 -0.18 -22.06
N GLN A 445 11.97 0.68 -21.07
CA GLN A 445 11.53 0.50 -19.69
C GLN A 445 10.04 0.81 -19.51
N LYS A 446 9.45 0.22 -18.48
CA LYS A 446 8.04 0.32 -18.07
C LYS A 446 7.96 0.91 -16.66
N GLU A 447 6.78 1.37 -16.25
CA GLU A 447 6.50 1.93 -14.91
C GLU A 447 5.32 1.19 -14.28
N ILE A 448 5.32 1.05 -12.95
CA ILE A 448 4.19 0.54 -12.15
C ILE A 448 4.01 1.43 -10.92
N PRO A 449 2.89 2.16 -10.80
CA PRO A 449 2.54 2.90 -9.59
C PRO A 449 2.28 1.97 -8.41
N CYS A 450 2.58 2.46 -7.22
CA CYS A 450 2.55 1.69 -5.98
C CYS A 450 1.61 2.37 -4.99
N ILE A 451 0.63 1.62 -4.48
CA ILE A 451 -0.40 2.15 -3.57
C ILE A 451 -0.16 1.57 -2.18
N THR A 452 0.14 2.42 -1.18
CA THR A 452 0.25 2.02 0.22
C THR A 452 -0.96 2.58 0.99
N CYS A 453 -1.78 1.71 1.57
CA CYS A 453 -3.09 2.02 2.11
C CYS A 453 -3.24 1.56 3.57
N MET A 454 -3.66 2.50 4.42
CA MET A 454 -4.08 2.33 5.82
C MET A 454 -5.50 2.91 6.03
N LEU A 455 -6.30 2.99 4.97
CA LEU A 455 -7.72 3.36 5.06
C LEU A 455 -8.49 2.30 5.85
N THR A 456 -9.45 2.75 6.65
CA THR A 456 -10.30 1.93 7.53
C THR A 456 -11.76 1.85 7.05
N LYS A 457 -12.08 2.55 5.95
CA LYS A 457 -13.39 2.59 5.29
C LYS A 457 -13.19 2.71 3.77
N GLU A 458 -14.23 2.37 3.00
CA GLU A 458 -14.25 2.64 1.56
C GLU A 458 -14.28 4.16 1.29
N PHE A 459 -13.50 4.61 0.31
CA PHE A 459 -13.53 6.00 -0.14
C PHE A 459 -14.19 6.11 -1.51
N TYR A 460 -15.23 6.95 -1.62
CA TYR A 460 -15.83 7.38 -2.87
C TYR A 460 -15.68 8.90 -3.00
N PHE A 461 -15.43 9.38 -4.21
CA PHE A 461 -15.51 10.81 -4.49
C PHE A 461 -16.97 11.28 -4.56
N PRO A 462 -17.26 12.57 -4.31
CA PRO A 462 -18.60 13.13 -4.46
C PRO A 462 -19.19 12.93 -5.87
N LYS A 463 -20.51 12.74 -5.90
CA LYS A 463 -21.29 12.46 -7.13
C LYS A 463 -21.30 13.62 -8.12
#